data_AF-A0A1Y2BR09-F1
#
_entry.id   AF-A0A1Y2BR09-F1
#
_cell.length_a   1.000
_cell.length_b   1.000
_cell.length_c   1.000
_cell.angle_alpha   90.00
_cell.angle_beta   90.00
_cell.angle_gamma   90.00
#
_symmetry.space_group_name_H-M   'P 1'
#
loop_
_entity.id
_entity.type
_entity.pdbx_description
1 polymer ?
#
loop_
_entity_poly.entity_id
_entity_poly.type
_entity_poly.pdbx_seq_one_letter_code
_entity_poly.pdbx_strand_id
1 'polypeptide(L)'
;MPPRKATAPTKSAPPPPPNESHPARAQIPTALTQGHPHSSSYHSFITSPYFPTPSSSAPPKKRARVAPSVPDLVESPLQAHVLHEKLLAWYDGVKESRSMPWRKEKEVEKMSREERTQRAYEVWVSEIMLQQTQVSTVISYWTRWMERFPTVSALAAADQEEVNEVWKGLGYYSRASRLLSGAKKVVNEFGGEIPETAEGLLEVDGIGPYSAGAISSIAFGARSAMVDGNVQRVLSRLTALHANATAKSTTSFIWALADVL
;
A
#
# COMPACT_ATOMS: atom_id res chain seq x y z
N MET A 1 -29.34 -18.01 47.12
CA MET A 1 -28.69 -18.65 45.95
C MET A 1 -29.70 -19.56 45.26
N PRO A 2 -30.27 -19.13 44.12
CA PRO A 2 -30.90 -20.01 43.13
C PRO A 2 -30.25 -19.85 41.73
N PRO A 3 -30.41 -20.81 40.79
CA PRO A 3 -29.52 -20.97 39.65
C PRO A 3 -29.80 -20.00 38.49
N ARG A 4 -28.72 -19.54 37.83
CA ARG A 4 -28.73 -18.75 36.60
C ARG A 4 -29.36 -19.54 35.44
N LYS A 5 -30.41 -18.99 34.83
CA LYS A 5 -30.86 -19.40 33.49
C LYS A 5 -30.00 -18.71 32.43
N ALA A 6 -29.46 -19.50 31.51
CA ALA A 6 -28.81 -19.02 30.30
C ALA A 6 -29.87 -18.63 29.25
N THR A 7 -29.71 -17.48 28.60
CA THR A 7 -30.48 -17.07 27.42
C THR A 7 -29.54 -16.69 26.29
N ALA A 8 -29.93 -17.11 25.09
CA ALA A 8 -29.19 -17.26 23.84
C ALA A 8 -28.62 -15.98 23.20
N PRO A 9 -27.65 -16.09 22.27
CA PRO A 9 -27.10 -14.94 21.55
C PRO A 9 -28.09 -14.40 20.50
N THR A 10 -28.29 -13.09 20.51
CA THR A 10 -29.00 -12.30 19.51
C THR A 10 -28.27 -12.33 18.17
N LYS A 11 -28.98 -12.72 17.10
CA LYS A 11 -28.50 -12.63 15.70
C LYS A 11 -28.32 -11.16 15.30
N SER A 12 -27.12 -10.77 14.89
CA SER A 12 -26.84 -9.48 14.26
C SER A 12 -27.39 -9.46 12.83
N ALA A 13 -28.06 -8.36 12.46
CA ALA A 13 -28.57 -8.14 11.10
C ALA A 13 -27.41 -7.98 10.09
N PRO A 14 -27.61 -8.38 8.81
CA PRO A 14 -26.60 -8.22 7.77
C PRO A 14 -26.42 -6.74 7.39
N PRO A 15 -25.21 -6.33 6.95
CA PRO A 15 -24.94 -4.96 6.55
C PRO A 15 -25.71 -4.56 5.28
N PRO A 16 -26.01 -3.26 5.09
CA PRO A 16 -26.74 -2.77 3.94
C PRO A 16 -25.94 -2.96 2.64
N PRO A 17 -26.62 -3.09 1.48
CA PRO A 17 -25.96 -3.20 0.19
C PRO A 17 -25.21 -1.91 -0.19
N PRO A 18 -24.15 -2.00 -1.00
CA PRO A 18 -23.37 -0.85 -1.42
C PRO A 18 -24.21 0.14 -2.26
N ASN A 19 -23.99 1.42 -1.99
CA ASN A 19 -24.70 2.55 -2.56
C ASN A 19 -24.46 2.67 -4.08
N GLU A 20 -25.50 2.50 -4.89
CA GLU A 20 -25.43 2.41 -6.37
C GLU A 20 -25.16 3.74 -7.09
N SER A 21 -25.01 4.85 -6.37
CA SER A 21 -24.91 6.19 -6.94
C SER A 21 -23.49 6.78 -6.99
N HIS A 22 -22.44 5.97 -7.07
CA HIS A 22 -21.06 6.46 -7.21
C HIS A 22 -20.69 6.75 -8.68
N PRO A 23 -20.25 7.97 -9.05
CA PRO A 23 -20.02 8.37 -10.45
C PRO A 23 -18.78 7.74 -11.13
N ALA A 24 -18.13 6.75 -10.50
CA ALA A 24 -16.88 6.16 -10.99
C ALA A 24 -17.06 5.07 -12.07
N ARG A 25 -18.29 4.70 -12.44
CA ARG A 25 -18.54 3.72 -13.51
C ARG A 25 -18.49 4.32 -14.93
N ALA A 26 -18.49 5.64 -15.05
CA ALA A 26 -18.68 6.34 -16.33
C ALA A 26 -17.39 6.93 -16.95
N GLN A 27 -16.20 6.64 -16.41
CA GLN A 27 -14.94 7.16 -16.95
C GLN A 27 -13.97 6.05 -17.35
N ILE A 28 -14.34 5.28 -18.38
CA ILE A 28 -13.39 4.57 -19.24
C ILE A 28 -13.25 5.42 -20.52
N PRO A 29 -12.28 6.35 -20.64
CA PRO A 29 -12.14 7.11 -21.87
C PRO A 29 -11.34 6.34 -22.92
N THR A 30 -11.99 6.17 -24.06
CA THR A 30 -11.47 6.06 -25.42
C THR A 30 -10.20 6.92 -25.61
N ALA A 31 -9.02 6.31 -25.50
CA ALA A 31 -7.75 6.97 -25.83
C ALA A 31 -6.76 5.95 -26.43
N LEU A 32 -7.12 5.34 -27.56
CA LEU A 32 -6.22 4.50 -28.36
C LEU A 32 -6.34 4.76 -29.87
N THR A 33 -6.64 5.99 -30.26
CA THR A 33 -6.62 6.42 -31.67
C THR A 33 -5.82 7.70 -31.79
N GLN A 34 -4.79 7.65 -32.63
CA GLN A 34 -3.81 8.69 -33.01
C GLN A 34 -2.58 8.80 -32.07
N GLY A 35 -1.32 8.64 -32.48
CA GLY A 35 -0.70 8.48 -33.80
C GLY A 35 0.28 9.61 -34.11
N HIS A 36 1.50 9.62 -33.54
CA HIS A 36 2.81 9.75 -34.23
C HIS A 36 3.97 10.17 -33.30
N PRO A 37 5.21 9.72 -33.60
CA PRO A 37 6.41 10.04 -32.84
C PRO A 37 7.28 11.12 -33.50
N HIS A 38 8.03 11.85 -32.68
CA HIS A 38 9.29 12.53 -33.01
C HIS A 38 10.10 12.58 -31.71
N SER A 39 11.43 12.66 -31.64
CA SER A 39 12.58 12.18 -32.41
C SER A 39 13.80 12.51 -31.52
N SER A 40 14.96 11.90 -31.79
CA SER A 40 16.26 12.24 -31.20
C SER A 40 16.50 11.63 -29.82
N SER A 41 17.64 11.02 -29.50
CA SER A 41 18.78 10.49 -30.26
C SER A 41 19.57 9.73 -29.20
N TYR A 42 19.93 8.47 -29.43
CA TYR A 42 21.17 7.94 -28.86
C TYR A 42 21.72 6.90 -29.82
N HIS A 43 22.88 7.27 -30.33
CA HIS A 43 23.66 6.61 -31.34
C HIS A 43 24.37 5.38 -30.75
N SER A 44 24.38 4.32 -31.56
CA SER A 44 25.52 3.42 -31.82
C SER A 44 26.20 2.70 -30.67
N PHE A 45 26.07 1.36 -30.65
CA PHE A 45 27.24 0.47 -30.53
C PHE A 45 27.07 -0.79 -31.39
N ILE A 46 27.92 -0.85 -32.43
CA ILE A 46 28.78 -1.99 -32.85
C ILE A 46 28.11 -3.25 -33.45
N THR A 47 28.08 -3.21 -34.78
CA THR A 47 28.63 -4.21 -35.73
C THR A 47 28.92 -5.63 -35.21
N SER A 48 28.10 -6.59 -35.64
CA SER A 48 28.45 -8.01 -35.68
C SER A 48 28.09 -8.57 -37.06
N PRO A 49 29.03 -9.15 -37.83
CA PRO A 49 28.75 -9.65 -39.17
C PRO A 49 28.48 -11.14 -39.14
N TYR A 50 27.26 -11.59 -38.81
CA TYR A 50 26.84 -12.97 -39.05
C TYR A 50 25.32 -13.07 -39.36
N PHE A 51 25.04 -13.27 -40.65
CA PHE A 51 23.90 -14.02 -41.27
C PHE A 51 22.48 -13.41 -41.29
N PRO A 52 21.56 -13.92 -42.16
CA PRO A 52 21.65 -14.29 -43.58
C PRO A 52 20.64 -13.49 -44.45
N THR A 53 20.60 -13.76 -45.76
CA THR A 53 19.69 -13.15 -46.75
C THR A 53 18.20 -13.25 -46.40
N PRO A 54 17.37 -12.23 -46.75
CA PRO A 54 15.95 -12.25 -46.44
C PRO A 54 15.20 -13.21 -47.37
N SER A 55 14.71 -14.31 -46.82
CA SER A 55 13.62 -15.10 -47.41
C SER A 55 12.33 -14.30 -47.32
N SER A 56 11.70 -14.06 -48.47
CA SER A 56 10.39 -13.43 -48.62
C SER A 56 9.32 -14.27 -47.92
N SER A 57 8.98 -13.91 -46.69
CA SER A 57 7.75 -14.34 -46.04
C SER A 57 7.08 -13.13 -45.41
N ALA A 58 5.80 -12.95 -45.73
CA ALA A 58 4.99 -11.85 -45.25
C ALA A 58 5.04 -11.75 -43.71
N PRO A 59 5.01 -10.53 -43.13
CA PRO A 59 5.05 -10.36 -41.68
C PRO A 59 3.90 -11.13 -41.02
N PRO A 60 4.14 -11.80 -39.88
CA PRO A 60 3.08 -12.53 -39.19
C PRO A 60 1.95 -11.56 -38.84
N LYS A 61 0.71 -11.94 -39.16
CA LYS A 61 -0.50 -11.16 -38.85
C LYS A 61 -0.46 -10.75 -37.37
N LYS A 62 -0.66 -9.45 -37.08
CA LYS A 62 -0.76 -8.92 -35.71
C LYS A 62 -1.70 -9.81 -34.90
N ARG A 63 -1.18 -10.53 -33.90
CA ARG A 63 -2.01 -11.24 -32.92
C ARG A 63 -2.97 -10.23 -32.30
N ALA A 64 -4.26 -10.56 -32.29
CA ALA A 64 -5.27 -9.76 -31.60
C ALA A 64 -4.80 -9.54 -30.15
N ARG A 65 -4.80 -8.28 -29.72
CA ARG A 65 -4.45 -7.91 -28.35
C ARG A 65 -5.59 -8.37 -27.45
N VAL A 66 -5.45 -9.58 -26.90
CA VAL A 66 -6.36 -10.08 -25.87
C VAL A 66 -6.19 -9.14 -24.67
N ALA A 67 -7.27 -8.46 -24.27
CA ALA A 67 -7.27 -7.71 -23.02
C ALA A 67 -6.94 -8.68 -21.89
N PRO A 68 -6.08 -8.32 -20.92
CA PRO A 68 -5.81 -9.20 -19.79
C PRO A 68 -7.15 -9.50 -19.10
N SER A 69 -7.65 -10.73 -19.27
CA SER A 69 -8.78 -11.23 -18.50
C SER A 69 -8.29 -11.43 -17.08
N VAL A 70 -9.07 -10.97 -16.11
CA VAL A 70 -8.84 -11.34 -14.71
C VAL A 70 -8.96 -12.86 -14.67
N PRO A 71 -7.98 -13.62 -14.14
CA PRO A 71 -8.12 -15.06 -14.08
C PRO A 71 -9.31 -15.46 -13.20
N ASP A 72 -9.91 -16.62 -13.49
CA ASP A 72 -11.05 -17.22 -12.78
C ASP A 72 -10.96 -17.17 -11.24
N LEU A 73 -9.72 -17.08 -10.68
CA LEU A 73 -9.45 -16.98 -9.25
C LEU A 73 -10.12 -15.78 -8.54
N VAL A 74 -10.52 -14.76 -9.30
CA VAL A 74 -11.11 -13.50 -8.82
C VAL A 74 -12.55 -13.33 -9.29
N GLU A 75 -13.05 -14.19 -10.19
CA GLU A 75 -14.38 -14.01 -10.80
C GLU A 75 -15.53 -14.46 -9.89
N SER A 76 -15.25 -15.25 -8.85
CA SER A 76 -16.26 -15.67 -7.88
C SER A 76 -16.01 -15.06 -6.50
N PRO A 77 -17.01 -14.39 -5.88
CA PRO A 77 -16.95 -13.94 -4.49
C PRO A 77 -16.58 -15.07 -3.50
N LEU A 78 -16.90 -16.31 -3.84
CA LEU A 78 -16.58 -17.51 -3.06
C LEU A 78 -15.06 -17.77 -3.01
N GLN A 79 -14.31 -17.38 -4.03
CA GLN A 79 -12.86 -17.63 -4.10
C GLN A 79 -12.04 -16.54 -3.39
N ALA A 80 -12.48 -15.27 -3.44
CA ALA A 80 -11.88 -14.19 -2.67
C ALA A 80 -12.03 -14.41 -1.15
N HIS A 81 -13.21 -14.83 -0.70
CA HIS A 81 -13.44 -15.15 0.71
C HIS A 81 -12.52 -16.27 1.22
N VAL A 82 -12.41 -17.36 0.47
CA VAL A 82 -11.50 -18.47 0.82
C VAL A 82 -10.03 -18.04 0.84
N LEU A 83 -9.63 -17.15 -0.08
CA LEU A 83 -8.28 -16.58 -0.08
C LEU A 83 -8.03 -15.77 1.20
N HIS A 84 -8.98 -14.91 1.59
CA HIS A 84 -8.85 -14.08 2.80
C HIS A 84 -8.76 -14.95 4.05
N GLU A 85 -9.67 -15.91 4.23
CA GLU A 85 -9.65 -16.81 5.39
C GLU A 85 -8.32 -17.56 5.49
N LYS A 86 -7.83 -18.12 4.38
CA LYS A 86 -6.54 -18.85 4.36
C LYS A 86 -5.34 -17.94 4.64
N LEU A 87 -5.33 -16.73 4.07
CA LEU A 87 -4.24 -15.77 4.27
C LEU A 87 -4.21 -15.27 5.73
N LEU A 88 -5.37 -14.94 6.29
CA LEU A 88 -5.51 -14.50 7.68
C LEU A 88 -5.15 -15.62 8.65
N ALA A 89 -5.64 -16.85 8.43
CA ALA A 89 -5.29 -18.00 9.26
C ALA A 89 -3.78 -18.29 9.24
N TRP A 90 -3.13 -18.19 8.07
CA TRP A 90 -1.68 -18.28 7.97
C TRP A 90 -0.99 -17.15 8.72
N TYR A 91 -1.46 -15.91 8.56
CA TYR A 91 -0.88 -14.73 9.22
C TYR A 91 -0.96 -14.85 10.75
N ASP A 92 -2.11 -15.25 11.30
CA ASP A 92 -2.30 -15.50 12.73
C ASP A 92 -1.34 -16.57 13.27
N GLY A 93 -1.04 -17.60 12.46
CA GLY A 93 -0.07 -18.64 12.84
C GLY A 93 1.39 -18.18 12.87
N VAL A 94 1.73 -17.06 12.21
CA VAL A 94 3.13 -16.60 12.10
C VAL A 94 3.39 -15.23 12.73
N LYS A 95 2.35 -14.44 13.07
CA LYS A 95 2.50 -13.05 13.51
C LYS A 95 3.38 -12.91 14.76
N GLU A 96 3.22 -13.78 15.74
CA GLU A 96 3.99 -13.77 17.00
C GLU A 96 5.48 -14.02 16.77
N SER A 97 5.81 -14.94 15.86
CA SER A 97 7.20 -15.25 15.50
C SER A 97 7.91 -14.10 14.76
N ARG A 98 7.14 -13.11 14.28
CA ARG A 98 7.61 -11.94 13.53
C ARG A 98 7.34 -10.67 14.33
N SER A 99 7.69 -10.71 15.61
CA SER A 99 7.54 -9.58 16.53
C SER A 99 8.28 -8.35 15.99
N MET A 100 7.54 -7.26 15.87
CA MET A 100 8.04 -5.94 15.49
C MET A 100 7.38 -4.92 16.42
N PRO A 101 8.13 -3.95 16.96
CA PRO A 101 7.61 -3.07 18.01
C PRO A 101 6.47 -2.16 17.53
N TRP A 102 6.39 -1.90 16.23
CA TRP A 102 5.29 -1.18 15.58
C TRP A 102 4.07 -2.06 15.24
N ARG A 103 4.10 -3.37 15.49
CA ARG A 103 2.93 -4.25 15.36
C ARG A 103 2.31 -4.48 16.73
N LYS A 104 1.31 -3.66 17.06
CA LYS A 104 0.56 -3.76 18.31
C LYS A 104 -0.82 -4.33 18.02
N GLU A 105 -1.22 -5.34 18.78
CA GLU A 105 -2.58 -5.88 18.73
C GLU A 105 -3.49 -4.96 19.54
N LYS A 106 -4.39 -4.26 18.85
CA LYS A 106 -5.43 -3.45 19.47
C LYS A 106 -6.67 -3.47 18.57
N GLU A 107 -7.83 -3.62 19.19
CA GLU A 107 -9.10 -3.51 18.50
C GLU A 107 -9.35 -2.04 18.14
N VAL A 108 -9.14 -1.69 16.87
CA VAL A 108 -9.26 -0.31 16.34
C VAL A 108 -10.59 0.34 16.72
N GLU A 109 -11.67 -0.44 16.72
CA GLU A 109 -13.03 -0.02 17.05
C GLU A 109 -13.20 0.46 18.50
N LYS A 110 -12.34 -0.01 19.41
CA LYS A 110 -12.37 0.35 20.83
C LYS A 110 -11.42 1.49 21.20
N MET A 111 -10.57 1.93 20.27
CA MET A 111 -9.58 2.97 20.54
C MET A 111 -10.22 4.36 20.60
N SER A 112 -9.74 5.19 21.54
CA SER A 112 -10.04 6.62 21.51
C SER A 112 -9.41 7.27 20.26
N ARG A 113 -9.85 8.49 19.95
CA ARG A 113 -9.31 9.23 18.80
C ARG A 113 -7.82 9.53 18.95
N GLU A 114 -7.39 9.85 20.16
CA GLU A 114 -5.99 10.08 20.52
C GLU A 114 -5.16 8.81 20.38
N GLU A 115 -5.70 7.66 20.81
CA GLU A 115 -5.03 6.37 20.65
C GLU A 115 -4.89 5.99 19.17
N ARG A 116 -5.91 6.24 18.34
CA ARG A 116 -5.81 6.01 16.88
C ARG A 116 -4.79 6.93 16.22
N THR A 117 -4.75 8.20 16.62
CA THR A 117 -3.73 9.15 16.14
C THR A 117 -2.33 8.67 16.52
N GLN A 118 -2.13 8.25 17.77
CA GLN A 118 -0.86 7.68 18.22
C GLN A 118 -0.49 6.41 17.44
N ARG A 119 -1.47 5.52 17.20
CA ARG A 119 -1.27 4.32 16.40
C ARG A 119 -0.87 4.64 14.97
N ALA A 120 -1.51 5.62 14.35
CA ALA A 120 -1.21 6.07 12.99
C ALA A 120 0.20 6.66 12.89
N TYR A 121 0.62 7.43 13.90
CA TYR A 121 1.97 7.96 13.98
C TYR A 121 3.03 6.84 14.04
N GLU A 122 2.82 5.85 14.91
CA GLU A 122 3.71 4.69 15.04
C GLU A 122 3.86 3.89 13.75
N VAL A 123 2.73 3.64 13.06
CA VAL A 123 2.69 2.95 11.77
C VAL A 123 3.41 3.79 10.71
N TRP A 124 3.08 5.07 10.61
CA TRP A 124 3.68 5.98 9.64
C TRP A 124 5.21 6.02 9.74
N VAL A 125 5.75 6.20 10.95
CA VAL A 125 7.21 6.19 11.18
C VAL A 125 7.82 4.86 10.72
N SER A 126 7.20 3.73 11.07
CA SER A 126 7.71 2.41 10.68
C SER A 126 7.72 2.21 9.17
N GLU A 127 6.66 2.62 8.47
CA GLU A 127 6.54 2.50 7.02
C GLU A 127 7.60 3.31 6.29
N ILE A 128 7.88 4.55 6.75
CA ILE A 128 8.93 5.38 6.14
C ILE A 128 10.32 4.79 6.41
N MET A 129 10.58 4.26 7.61
CA MET A 129 11.86 3.62 7.92
C MET A 129 12.09 2.34 7.10
N LEU A 130 11.04 1.52 6.90
CA LEU A 130 11.11 0.26 6.16
C LEU A 130 11.32 0.43 4.65
N GLN A 131 11.15 1.65 4.11
CA GLN A 131 11.52 1.94 2.73
C GLN A 131 13.02 1.68 2.52
N GLN A 132 13.34 0.70 1.67
CA GLN A 132 14.71 0.33 1.29
C GLN A 132 15.63 -0.03 2.48
N THR A 133 15.05 -0.41 3.62
CA THR A 133 15.80 -0.75 4.84
C THR A 133 15.28 -2.06 5.43
N GLN A 134 16.16 -2.93 5.91
CA GLN A 134 15.78 -4.23 6.48
C GLN A 134 15.13 -4.07 7.86
N VAL A 135 14.14 -4.93 8.15
CA VAL A 135 13.40 -4.96 9.41
C VAL A 135 14.32 -5.01 10.63
N SER A 136 15.33 -5.89 10.63
CA SER A 136 16.27 -6.06 11.74
C SER A 136 16.99 -4.76 12.11
N THR A 137 17.39 -3.97 11.11
CA THR A 137 17.97 -2.64 11.32
C THR A 137 16.94 -1.67 11.88
N VAL A 138 15.74 -1.62 11.28
CA VAL A 138 14.69 -0.66 11.62
C VAL A 138 14.22 -0.80 13.08
N ILE A 139 14.21 -2.01 13.66
CA ILE A 139 13.79 -2.22 15.06
C ILE A 139 14.50 -1.27 16.03
N SER A 140 15.83 -1.20 15.98
CA SER A 140 16.60 -0.34 16.90
C SER A 140 16.40 1.16 16.64
N TYR A 141 16.24 1.54 15.38
CA TYR A 141 16.02 2.93 14.98
C TYR A 141 14.64 3.42 15.38
N TRP A 142 13.61 2.60 15.13
CA TRP A 142 12.24 2.92 15.48
C TRP A 142 12.09 3.08 17.00
N THR A 143 12.69 2.21 17.81
CA THR A 143 12.63 2.33 19.27
C THR A 143 13.24 3.65 19.76
N ARG A 144 14.46 3.98 19.33
CA ARG A 144 15.11 5.26 19.70
C ARG A 144 14.32 6.48 19.20
N TRP A 145 13.72 6.37 18.02
CA TRP A 145 12.87 7.41 17.47
C TRP A 145 11.65 7.65 18.35
N MET A 146 10.94 6.58 18.74
CA MET A 146 9.75 6.70 19.60
C MET A 146 10.08 7.14 21.03
N GLU A 147 11.30 6.89 21.52
CA GLU A 147 11.78 7.46 22.78
C GLU A 147 11.99 8.97 22.68
N ARG A 148 12.58 9.46 21.58
CA ARG A 148 12.86 10.89 21.39
C ARG A 148 11.63 11.69 20.96
N PHE A 149 10.84 11.15 20.04
CA PHE A 149 9.66 11.75 19.44
C PHE A 149 8.47 10.80 19.64
N PRO A 150 7.89 10.75 20.85
CA PRO A 150 6.84 9.76 21.15
C PRO A 150 5.52 10.02 20.42
N THR A 151 5.25 11.26 20.01
CA THR A 151 3.99 11.66 19.35
C THR A 151 4.27 12.49 18.10
N VAL A 152 3.27 12.60 17.23
CA VAL A 152 3.35 13.49 16.05
C VAL A 152 3.63 14.95 16.45
N SER A 153 3.05 15.41 17.55
CA SER A 153 3.31 16.77 18.08
C SER A 153 4.74 16.94 18.58
N ALA A 154 5.32 15.91 19.22
CA ALA A 154 6.71 15.95 19.66
C ALA A 154 7.67 16.01 18.47
N LEU A 155 7.38 15.27 17.39
CA LEU A 155 8.15 15.37 16.15
C LEU A 155 7.97 16.75 15.48
N ALA A 156 6.76 17.28 15.43
CA ALA A 156 6.48 18.57 14.82
C ALA A 156 7.20 19.74 15.52
N ALA A 157 7.43 19.62 16.83
CA ALA A 157 8.15 20.61 17.63
C ALA A 157 9.68 20.56 17.44
N ALA A 158 10.21 19.50 16.84
CA ALA A 158 11.65 19.32 16.65
C ALA A 158 12.22 20.18 15.52
N ASP A 159 13.52 20.44 15.60
CA ASP A 159 14.29 21.00 14.48
C ASP A 159 14.86 19.91 13.56
N GLN A 160 15.46 20.33 12.44
CA GLN A 160 15.94 19.41 11.42
C GLN A 160 17.22 18.69 11.87
N GLU A 161 18.03 19.36 12.68
CA GLU A 161 19.28 18.86 13.28
C GLU A 161 18.99 17.70 14.24
N GLU A 162 18.05 17.87 15.16
CA GLU A 162 17.60 16.83 16.10
C GLU A 162 17.09 15.60 15.37
N VAL A 163 16.26 15.80 14.34
CA VAL A 163 15.74 14.71 13.50
C VAL A 163 16.87 13.96 12.79
N ASN A 164 17.84 14.70 12.24
CA ASN A 164 18.98 14.10 11.53
C ASN A 164 19.88 13.30 12.47
N GLU A 165 20.10 13.75 13.71
CA GLU A 165 20.90 13.02 14.69
C GLU A 165 20.26 11.68 15.06
N VAL A 166 18.94 11.63 15.27
CA VAL A 166 18.23 10.37 15.55
C VAL A 166 18.18 9.45 14.32
N TRP A 167 18.12 10.02 13.11
CA TRP A 167 18.09 9.27 11.85
C TRP A 167 19.46 8.77 11.39
N LYS A 168 20.54 9.22 12.03
CA LYS A 168 21.91 9.00 11.60
C LYS A 168 22.25 7.53 11.36
N GLY A 169 22.70 7.23 10.14
CA GLY A 169 23.07 5.88 9.72
C GLY A 169 21.96 5.08 9.02
N LEU A 170 20.70 5.55 9.01
CA LEU A 170 19.61 4.87 8.29
C LEU A 170 19.60 5.17 6.77
N GLY A 171 20.34 6.21 6.36
CA GLY A 171 20.42 6.66 4.96
C GLY A 171 19.14 7.36 4.46
N TYR A 172 19.22 7.92 3.25
CA TYR A 172 18.11 8.64 2.59
C TYR A 172 17.43 9.68 3.52
N TYR A 173 18.19 10.66 4.01
CA TYR A 173 17.76 11.67 4.99
C TYR A 173 16.54 12.51 4.55
N SER A 174 16.27 12.58 3.24
CA SER A 174 15.04 13.20 2.73
C SER A 174 13.75 12.55 3.27
N ARG A 175 13.80 11.27 3.67
CA ARG A 175 12.68 10.60 4.35
C ARG A 175 12.41 11.21 5.73
N ALA A 176 13.46 11.45 6.52
CA ALA A 176 13.35 12.06 7.83
C ALA A 176 12.85 13.50 7.75
N SER A 177 13.37 14.27 6.80
CA SER A 177 12.93 15.65 6.55
C SER A 177 11.46 15.72 6.12
N ARG A 178 11.00 14.77 5.28
CA ARG A 178 9.57 14.66 4.92
C ARG A 178 8.68 14.25 6.09
N LEU A 179 9.13 13.33 6.95
CA LEU A 179 8.43 13.00 8.19
C LEU A 179 8.24 14.24 9.07
N LEU A 180 9.30 15.05 9.24
CA LEU A 180 9.22 16.29 10.00
C LEU A 180 8.26 17.30 9.36
N SER A 181 8.35 17.52 8.05
CA SER A 181 7.45 18.42 7.31
C SER A 181 5.99 17.97 7.43
N GLY A 182 5.73 16.68 7.23
CA GLY A 182 4.40 16.10 7.37
C GLY A 182 3.85 16.23 8.79
N ALA A 183 4.68 16.02 9.81
CA ALA A 183 4.26 16.15 11.20
C ALA A 183 3.90 17.60 11.55
N LYS A 184 4.68 18.56 11.07
CA LYS A 184 4.37 19.99 11.17
C LYS A 184 3.05 20.31 10.47
N LYS A 185 2.81 19.76 9.27
CA LYS A 185 1.54 19.91 8.56
C LYS A 185 0.36 19.34 9.35
N VAL A 186 0.50 18.13 9.90
CA VAL A 186 -0.52 17.49 10.76
C VAL A 186 -0.90 18.38 11.95
N VAL A 187 0.09 18.95 12.65
CA VAL A 187 -0.18 19.84 13.78
C VAL A 187 -0.84 21.15 13.33
N ASN A 188 -0.34 21.77 12.27
CA ASN A 188 -0.78 23.11 11.86
C ASN A 188 -2.13 23.11 11.13
N GLU A 189 -2.39 22.13 10.28
CA GLU A 189 -3.56 22.10 9.38
C GLU A 189 -4.62 21.10 9.82
N PHE A 190 -4.24 20.05 10.54
CA PHE A 190 -5.14 18.99 10.99
C PHE A 190 -5.31 18.94 12.52
N GLY A 191 -4.86 19.98 13.24
CA GLY A 191 -5.06 20.10 14.69
C GLY A 191 -4.32 19.05 15.52
N GLY A 192 -3.25 18.45 14.98
CA GLY A 192 -2.49 17.39 15.63
C GLY A 192 -3.07 16.00 15.43
N GLU A 193 -4.10 15.86 14.60
CA GLU A 193 -4.76 14.59 14.33
C GLU A 193 -4.40 14.10 12.92
N ILE A 194 -3.91 12.87 12.84
CA ILE A 194 -3.56 12.27 11.56
C ILE A 194 -4.85 11.92 10.81
N PRO A 195 -5.02 12.31 9.53
CA PRO A 195 -6.22 11.97 8.76
C PRO A 195 -6.49 10.46 8.73
N GLU A 196 -7.75 10.07 8.93
CA GLU A 196 -8.12 8.65 9.02
C GLU A 196 -8.28 7.99 7.63
N THR A 197 -8.51 8.79 6.58
CA THR A 197 -8.75 8.31 5.22
C THR A 197 -7.48 8.35 4.37
N ALA A 198 -7.38 7.43 3.40
CA ALA A 198 -6.26 7.41 2.46
C ALA A 198 -6.17 8.72 1.67
N GLU A 199 -7.30 9.31 1.29
CA GLU A 199 -7.36 10.60 0.58
C GLU A 199 -6.81 11.74 1.42
N GLY A 200 -7.18 11.80 2.71
CA GLY A 200 -6.65 12.83 3.62
C GLY A 200 -5.17 12.63 3.90
N LEU A 201 -4.71 11.39 4.00
CA LEU A 201 -3.31 11.05 4.21
C LEU A 201 -2.42 11.46 3.04
N LEU A 202 -2.93 11.45 1.80
CA LEU A 202 -2.19 11.91 0.61
C LEU A 202 -1.87 13.40 0.64
N GLU A 203 -2.58 14.19 1.44
CA GLU A 203 -2.28 15.61 1.63
C GLU A 203 -1.07 15.82 2.56
N VAL A 204 -0.60 14.79 3.29
CA VAL A 204 0.52 14.90 4.22
C VAL A 204 1.85 14.64 3.51
N ASP A 205 2.83 15.54 3.71
CA ASP A 205 4.13 15.43 3.06
C ASP A 205 4.82 14.09 3.32
N GLY A 206 5.31 13.47 2.26
CA GLY A 206 6.01 12.19 2.33
C GLY A 206 5.10 10.95 2.42
N ILE A 207 3.78 11.12 2.47
CA ILE A 207 2.83 10.01 2.39
C ILE A 207 2.38 9.84 0.93
N GLY A 208 2.86 8.75 0.31
CA GLY A 208 2.40 8.32 -1.01
C GLY A 208 1.25 7.31 -0.92
N PRO A 209 0.69 6.86 -2.07
CA PRO A 209 -0.47 5.95 -2.11
C PRO A 209 -0.29 4.67 -1.29
N TYR A 210 0.90 4.07 -1.31
CA TYR A 210 1.21 2.90 -0.50
C TYR A 210 1.09 3.20 1.01
N SER A 211 1.78 4.25 1.48
CA SER A 211 1.77 4.60 2.91
C SER A 211 0.40 5.10 3.36
N ALA A 212 -0.34 5.80 2.50
CA ALA A 212 -1.72 6.20 2.78
C ALA A 212 -2.62 4.98 3.03
N GLY A 213 -2.60 3.99 2.13
CA GLY A 213 -3.35 2.74 2.30
C GLY A 213 -2.87 1.92 3.50
N ALA A 214 -1.56 1.89 3.77
CA ALA A 214 -1.01 1.20 4.93
C ALA A 214 -1.46 1.81 6.25
N ILE A 215 -1.37 3.14 6.39
CA ILE A 215 -1.76 3.85 7.61
C ILE A 215 -3.28 3.78 7.78
N SER A 216 -4.07 4.05 6.73
CA SER A 216 -5.54 4.03 6.81
C SER A 216 -6.08 2.66 7.22
N SER A 217 -5.55 1.58 6.63
CA SER A 217 -6.00 0.23 6.96
C SER A 217 -5.50 -0.26 8.32
N ILE A 218 -4.21 -0.08 8.64
CA ILE A 218 -3.63 -0.65 9.86
C ILE A 218 -4.04 0.14 11.11
N ALA A 219 -4.09 1.47 11.04
CA ALA A 219 -4.36 2.32 12.21
C ALA A 219 -5.85 2.64 12.38
N PHE A 220 -6.60 2.74 11.28
CA PHE A 220 -8.01 3.17 11.31
C PHE A 220 -8.99 2.11 10.80
N GLY A 221 -8.52 0.95 10.35
CA GLY A 221 -9.39 -0.13 9.86
C GLY A 221 -10.06 0.20 8.53
N ALA A 222 -9.59 1.21 7.81
CA ALA A 222 -10.16 1.58 6.52
C ALA A 222 -9.92 0.48 5.48
N ARG A 223 -10.94 0.22 4.64
CA ARG A 223 -10.77 -0.64 3.47
C ARG A 223 -10.02 0.14 2.39
N SER A 224 -8.70 0.07 2.43
CA SER A 224 -7.82 0.72 1.45
C SER A 224 -6.72 -0.23 1.01
N ALA A 225 -6.53 -0.38 -0.30
CA ALA A 225 -5.43 -1.16 -0.84
C ALA A 225 -4.07 -0.54 -0.51
N MET A 226 -3.08 -1.39 -0.24
CA MET A 226 -1.67 -1.01 -0.25
C MET A 226 -0.91 -1.96 -1.16
N VAL A 227 -0.15 -1.42 -2.12
CA VAL A 227 0.63 -2.24 -3.05
C VAL A 227 2.08 -1.83 -3.02
N ASP A 228 2.92 -2.74 -2.52
CA ASP A 228 4.37 -2.69 -2.65
C ASP A 228 4.86 -3.80 -3.60
N GLY A 229 6.19 -3.94 -3.72
CA GLY A 229 6.79 -4.99 -4.52
C GLY A 229 6.48 -6.41 -4.01
N ASN A 230 6.13 -6.59 -2.73
CA ASN A 230 5.73 -7.88 -2.17
C ASN A 230 4.33 -8.26 -2.61
N VAL A 231 3.36 -7.35 -2.41
CA VAL A 231 1.97 -7.53 -2.85
C VAL A 231 1.92 -7.73 -4.35
N GLN A 232 2.62 -6.90 -5.13
CA GLN A 232 2.70 -7.05 -6.57
C GLN A 232 3.21 -8.44 -6.98
N ARG A 233 4.25 -8.95 -6.31
CA ARG A 233 4.82 -10.28 -6.61
C ARG A 233 3.86 -11.41 -6.25
N VAL A 234 3.15 -11.31 -5.13
CA VAL A 234 2.14 -12.29 -4.71
C VAL A 234 0.98 -12.29 -5.69
N LEU A 235 0.37 -11.14 -5.93
CA LEU A 235 -0.79 -11.02 -6.81
C LEU A 235 -0.46 -11.43 -8.25
N SER A 236 0.69 -11.00 -8.78
CA SER A 236 1.09 -11.42 -10.13
C SER A 236 1.24 -12.93 -10.26
N ARG A 237 1.72 -13.63 -9.21
CA ARG A 237 1.83 -15.10 -9.23
C ARG A 237 0.47 -15.77 -9.07
N LEU A 238 -0.35 -15.26 -8.16
CA LEU A 238 -1.70 -15.76 -7.89
C LEU A 238 -2.58 -15.68 -9.14
N THR A 239 -2.43 -14.60 -9.92
CA THR A 239 -3.18 -14.37 -11.15
C THR A 239 -2.43 -14.75 -12.42
N ALA A 240 -1.30 -15.46 -12.32
CA ALA A 240 -0.46 -15.83 -13.46
C ALA A 240 -0.18 -14.66 -14.44
N LEU A 241 -0.04 -13.44 -13.91
CA LEU A 241 0.13 -12.23 -14.70
C LEU A 241 1.53 -12.18 -15.29
N HIS A 242 1.63 -12.51 -16.58
CA HIS A 242 2.87 -12.49 -17.32
C HIS A 242 3.00 -11.17 -18.11
N ALA A 243 3.30 -10.08 -17.39
CA ALA A 243 3.48 -8.75 -17.96
C ALA A 243 4.71 -8.06 -17.34
N ASN A 244 5.21 -7.01 -18.02
CA ASN A 244 6.27 -6.17 -17.45
C ASN A 244 5.78 -5.52 -16.14
N ALA A 245 6.44 -5.84 -15.03
CA ALA A 245 6.10 -5.38 -13.69
C ALA A 245 6.11 -3.85 -13.53
N THR A 246 6.92 -3.13 -14.31
CA THR A 246 7.03 -1.67 -14.22
C THR A 246 6.13 -0.93 -15.20
N ALA A 247 5.43 -1.64 -16.08
CA ALA A 247 4.50 -1.00 -17.01
C ALA A 247 3.30 -0.43 -16.25
N LYS A 248 2.96 0.83 -16.53
CA LYS A 248 1.83 1.54 -15.89
C LYS A 248 0.54 0.71 -15.90
N SER A 249 0.23 0.05 -17.01
CA SER A 249 -0.95 -0.82 -17.12
C SER A 249 -0.93 -2.00 -16.16
N THR A 250 0.24 -2.60 -15.94
CA THR A 250 0.43 -3.71 -14.99
C THR A 250 0.24 -3.21 -13.57
N THR A 251 0.87 -2.09 -13.22
CA THR A 251 0.73 -1.48 -11.89
C THR A 251 -0.72 -1.11 -11.62
N SER A 252 -1.41 -0.43 -12.55
CA SER A 252 -2.83 -0.08 -12.40
C SER A 252 -3.73 -1.30 -12.22
N PHE A 253 -3.47 -2.39 -12.96
CA PHE A 253 -4.21 -3.64 -12.80
C PHE A 253 -4.02 -4.24 -11.40
N ILE A 254 -2.78 -4.28 -10.90
CA ILE A 254 -2.48 -4.83 -9.57
C ILE A 254 -3.13 -3.99 -8.47
N TRP A 255 -3.13 -2.66 -8.59
CA TRP A 255 -3.84 -1.77 -7.66
C TRP A 255 -5.35 -2.03 -7.67
N ALA A 256 -5.98 -2.12 -8.84
CA ALA A 256 -7.40 -2.41 -8.95
C ALA A 256 -7.74 -3.80 -8.37
N LEU A 257 -6.88 -4.79 -8.58
CA LEU A 257 -7.06 -6.12 -8.01
C LEU A 257 -6.96 -6.12 -6.48
N ALA A 258 -5.99 -5.41 -5.92
CA ALA A 258 -5.81 -5.29 -4.47
C ALA A 258 -6.94 -4.51 -3.77
N ASP A 259 -7.69 -3.68 -4.50
CA ASP A 259 -8.82 -2.93 -3.97
C ASP A 259 -10.11 -3.78 -3.91
N VAL A 260 -10.27 -4.68 -4.88
CA VAL A 260 -11.43 -5.56 -4.99
C VAL A 260 -11.33 -6.78 -4.06
N LEU A 261 -10.11 -7.31 -3.86
CA LEU A 261 -9.81 -8.33 -2.84
C LEU A 261 -9.86 -7.69 -1.45
#